data_AF-A0A7V6B7Z4-F1
#
_entry.id   AF-A0A7V6B7Z4-F1
#
_cell.length_a   1.000
_cell.length_b   1.000
_cell.length_c   1.000
_cell.angle_alpha   90.00
_cell.angle_beta   90.00
_cell.angle_gamma   90.00
#
_symmetry.space_group_name_H-M   'P 1'
#
loop_
_entity.id
_entity.type
_entity.pdbx_description
1 polymer ?
#
loop_
_entity_poly.entity_id
_entity_poly.type
_entity_poly.pdbx_seq_one_letter_code
_entity_poly.pdbx_strand_id
1 'polypeptide(L)' 'MPYIIGEQTKKVYFGGEVDAGMLYVSQAVGLMKDVRPVKDVISQMVDEACRIFARFAPQP' A
#
# COMPACT_ATOMS: atom_id res chain seq x y z
N MET A 1 21.75 -10.71 -16.29
CA MET A 1 20.55 -9.87 -16.40
C MET A 1 19.89 -9.49 -15.06
N PRO A 2 19.72 -10.37 -14.04
CA PRO A 2 19.03 -9.99 -12.79
C PRO A 2 19.74 -8.91 -11.97
N TYR A 3 21.08 -8.82 -12.06
CA TYR A 3 21.85 -7.75 -11.41
C TYR A 3 21.47 -6.35 -11.89
N ILE A 4 21.33 -6.18 -13.22
CA ILE A 4 20.94 -4.89 -13.83
C ILE A 4 19.52 -4.50 -13.40
N ILE A 5 18.59 -5.46 -13.38
CA ILE A 5 17.21 -5.21 -12.95
C ILE A 5 17.19 -4.77 -11.48
N GLY A 6 17.92 -5.47 -10.59
CA GLY A 6 17.99 -5.11 -9.18
C GLY A 6 18.62 -3.73 -8.92
N GLU A 7 19.64 -3.36 -9.70
CA GLU A 7 20.28 -2.04 -9.59
C GLU A 7 19.35 -0.91 -10.01
N GLN A 8 18.63 -1.06 -11.13
CA GLN A 8 17.65 -0.08 -11.57
C GLN A 8 16.48 0.05 -10.57
N THR A 9 15.99 -1.06 -10.03
CA THR A 9 14.94 -1.05 -9.00
C THR A 9 15.35 -0.29 -7.74
N LYS A 10 16.64 -0.32 -7.34
CA LYS A 10 17.13 0.48 -6.21
C LYS A 10 17.04 1.98 -6.48
N LYS A 11 17.31 2.44 -7.71
CA LYS A 11 17.17 3.85 -8.10
C LYS A 11 15.72 4.32 -7.99
N VAL A 12 14.77 3.47 -8.34
CA VAL A 12 13.34 3.73 -8.14
C VAL A 12 12.99 3.89 -6.65
N TYR A 13 13.26 2.87 -5.82
CA TYR A 13 12.82 2.86 -4.42
C TYR A 13 13.55 3.87 -3.53
N PHE A 14 14.86 4.07 -3.74
CA PHE A 14 15.69 4.87 -2.84
C PHE A 14 16.13 6.21 -3.45
N GLY A 15 16.18 6.30 -4.79
CA GLY A 15 16.57 7.53 -5.51
C GLY A 15 15.38 8.35 -6.02
N GLY A 16 14.17 7.75 -6.11
CA GLY A 16 12.98 8.42 -6.65
C GLY A 16 12.98 8.55 -8.18
N GLU A 17 13.89 7.89 -8.88
CA GLU A 17 13.96 7.90 -10.34
C GLU A 17 12.89 6.96 -10.94
N VAL A 18 11.66 7.47 -11.11
CA VAL A 18 10.49 6.65 -11.51
C VAL A 18 10.61 5.99 -12.89
N ASP A 19 11.44 6.54 -13.78
CA ASP A 19 11.68 6.02 -15.13
C ASP A 19 12.91 5.09 -15.22
N ALA A 20 13.66 4.91 -14.13
CA ALA A 20 14.90 4.14 -14.15
C ALA A 20 14.67 2.61 -14.18
N GLY A 21 13.51 2.14 -13.71
CA GLY A 21 13.24 0.72 -13.54
C GLY A 21 11.77 0.41 -13.25
N MET A 22 11.52 -0.75 -12.63
CA MET A 22 10.18 -1.21 -12.31
C MET A 22 9.81 -0.90 -10.86
N LEU A 23 8.66 -0.26 -10.66
CA LEU A 23 8.01 -0.14 -9.35
C LEU A 23 6.95 -1.24 -9.23
N TYR A 24 7.15 -2.18 -8.30
CA TYR A 24 6.16 -3.23 -8.06
C TYR A 24 5.09 -2.74 -7.10
N VAL A 25 3.88 -2.53 -7.61
CA VAL A 25 2.72 -2.09 -6.81
C VAL A 25 1.42 -2.67 -7.39
N SER A 26 0.44 -2.93 -6.53
CA SER A 26 -0.89 -3.37 -6.95
C SER A 26 -1.78 -2.19 -7.34
N GLN A 27 -2.88 -2.47 -8.04
CA GLN A 27 -3.90 -1.47 -8.38
C GLN A 27 -4.54 -0.79 -7.15
N ALA A 28 -4.43 -1.40 -5.95
CA ALA A 28 -4.91 -0.80 -4.71
C ALA A 28 -4.23 0.54 -4.38
N VAL A 29 -3.07 0.84 -4.99
CA VAL A 29 -2.42 2.15 -4.86
C VAL A 29 -3.32 3.32 -5.25
N GLY A 30 -4.28 3.12 -6.18
CA GLY A 30 -5.23 4.17 -6.56
C GLY A 30 -6.21 4.57 -5.44
N LEU A 31 -6.39 3.70 -4.44
CA LEU A 31 -7.22 3.95 -3.26
C LEU A 31 -6.47 4.75 -2.19
N MET A 32 -5.13 4.74 -2.19
CA MET A 32 -4.31 5.45 -1.22
C MET A 32 -4.34 6.96 -1.50
N LYS A 33 -4.58 7.78 -0.47
CA LYS A 33 -4.68 9.26 -0.59
C LYS A 33 -3.62 10.02 0.19
N ASP A 34 -2.94 9.34 1.10
CA ASP A 34 -2.00 9.91 2.06
C ASP A 34 -0.98 8.85 2.50
N VAL A 35 0.13 9.31 3.08
CA VAL A 35 1.14 8.47 3.72
C VAL A 35 0.93 8.56 5.22
N ARG A 36 0.71 7.41 5.86
CA ARG A 36 0.39 7.31 7.29
C ARG A 36 1.40 6.40 8.02
N PRO A 37 1.63 6.62 9.32
CA PRO A 37 2.32 5.64 10.15
C PRO A 37 1.64 4.27 10.09
N VAL A 38 2.43 3.20 10.10
CA VAL A 38 1.92 1.82 10.01
C VAL A 38 0.88 1.52 11.09
N LYS A 39 1.09 2.03 12.32
CA LYS A 39 0.15 1.89 13.43
C LYS A 39 -1.24 2.44 13.08
N ASP A 40 -1.30 3.59 12.40
CA ASP A 40 -2.55 4.29 12.11
C ASP A 40 -3.30 3.58 10.98
N VAL A 41 -2.58 3.06 9.98
CA VAL A 41 -3.14 2.24 8.90
C VAL A 41 -3.82 1.00 9.48
N ILE A 42 -3.13 0.25 10.33
CA ILE A 42 -3.67 -0.99 10.91
C ILE A 42 -4.87 -0.69 11.82
N SER A 43 -4.75 0.30 12.72
CA SER A 43 -5.86 0.68 13.60
C SER A 43 -7.11 1.07 12.82
N GLN A 44 -6.97 1.88 11.77
CA GLN A 44 -8.12 2.32 10.97
C GLN A 44 -8.75 1.18 10.16
N MET A 45 -7.93 0.25 9.63
CA MET A 45 -8.45 -0.95 8.95
C MET A 45 -9.32 -1.78 9.88
N VAL A 46 -8.88 -2.02 11.12
CA VAL A 46 -9.63 -2.78 12.12
C VAL A 46 -10.91 -2.05 12.52
N ASP A 47 -10.81 -0.74 12.81
CA ASP A 47 -11.96 0.07 13.19
C ASP A 47 -13.02 0.12 12.09
N GLU A 48 -12.60 0.22 10.82
CA GLU A 48 -13.50 0.20 9.67
C GLU A 48 -14.17 -1.16 9.50
N ALA A 49 -13.43 -2.26 9.65
CA ALA A 49 -13.99 -3.60 9.63
C ALA A 49 -15.06 -3.79 10.73
N CYS A 50 -14.80 -3.33 11.96
CA CYS A 50 -15.76 -3.36 13.05
C CYS A 50 -17.01 -2.52 12.75
N ARG A 51 -16.85 -1.32 12.18
CA ARG A 51 -18.00 -0.47 11.77
C ARG A 51 -18.84 -1.14 10.68
N ILE A 52 -18.21 -1.77 9.70
CA ILE A 52 -18.90 -2.51 8.64
C ILE A 52 -19.66 -3.69 9.27
N PHE A 53 -19.00 -4.46 10.13
CA PHE A 53 -19.64 -5.59 10.81
C PHE A 53 -20.86 -5.14 11.62
N ALA A 54 -20.72 -4.09 12.45
CA ALA A 54 -21.82 -3.56 13.25
C ALA A 54 -23.00 -3.06 12.39
N ARG A 55 -22.73 -2.57 11.17
CA ARG A 55 -23.76 -2.08 10.25
C ARG A 55 -24.54 -3.22 9.58
N PHE A 56 -23.90 -4.34 9.30
CA PHE A 56 -24.46 -5.42 8.49
C PHE A 56 -24.69 -6.73 9.27
N ALA A 57 -24.33 -6.78 10.55
CA ALA A 57 -24.65 -7.91 11.40
C ALA A 57 -26.20 -8.05 11.47
N PRO A 58 -26.75 -9.24 11.17
CA PRO A 58 -28.17 -9.48 11.36
C PRO A 58 -28.52 -9.26 12.83
N GLN A 59 -29.54 -8.44 13.10
CA GLN A 59 -30.14 -8.43 14.43
C GLN A 59 -30.90 -9.76 14.63
N PRO A 60 -30.89 -10.34 15.85
CA PRO A 60 -31.66 -11.54 16.14
C PRO A 60 -33.16 -11.35 15.89
#